data_AF-A0A968ZX13-F1
#
_entry.id   AF-A0A968ZX13-F1
#
_cell.length_a   1.000
_cell.length_b   1.000
_cell.length_c   1.000
_cell.angle_alpha   90.00
_cell.angle_beta   90.00
_cell.angle_gamma   90.00
#
_symmetry.space_group_name_H-M   'P 1'
#
loop_
_entity.id
_entity.type
_entity.pdbx_description
1 polymer ?
#
loop_
_entity_poly.entity_id
_entity_poly.type
_entity_poly.pdbx_seq_one_letter_code
_entity_poly.pdbx_strand_id
1 'polypeptide(L)' 'IQQGMNPGAGMAFLLAGGATSIPAMIAVFALARWPVFLTYIGFALIGSVLAGLSFSALV' A
#
# COMPACT_ATOMS: atom_id res chain seq x y z
N ILE A 1 12.60 9.06 -21.32
CA ILE A 1 12.31 9.68 -20.01
C ILE A 1 12.91 8.76 -18.95
N GLN A 2 14.11 9.06 -18.44
CA GLN A 2 14.61 8.39 -17.24
C GLN A 2 13.78 8.93 -16.06
N GLN A 3 12.62 8.32 -15.80
CA GLN A 3 11.96 8.50 -14.51
C GLN A 3 12.94 7.95 -13.47
N GLY A 4 13.43 8.81 -12.58
CA GLY A 4 14.43 8.46 -11.54
C GLY A 4 13.95 7.42 -10.52
N MET A 5 12.83 6.74 -10.79
CA MET A 5 12.24 5.68 -10.00
C MET A 5 11.66 4.62 -10.96
N ASN A 6 11.90 3.34 -10.64
CA ASN A 6 11.29 2.23 -11.35
C ASN A 6 9.75 2.38 -11.31
N PRO A 7 9.05 2.33 -12.46
CA PRO A 7 7.60 2.51 -12.50
C PRO A 7 6.82 1.51 -11.60
N GLY A 8 7.32 0.29 -11.39
CA GLY A 8 6.74 -0.65 -10.42
C GLY A 8 6.88 -0.18 -8.96
N ALA A 9 7.99 0.46 -8.62
CA ALA A 9 8.19 1.08 -7.31
C ALA A 9 7.26 2.30 -7.12
N GLY A 10 7.01 3.07 -8.18
CA GLY A 10 6.04 4.17 -8.17
C GLY A 10 4.60 3.69 -7.90
N MET A 11 4.18 2.61 -8.57
CA MET A 11 2.85 2.03 -8.35
C MET A 11 2.70 1.50 -6.91
N ALA A 12 3.71 0.77 -6.40
CA ALA A 12 3.69 0.27 -5.03
C ALA A 12 3.55 1.41 -4.01
N PHE A 13 4.28 2.52 -4.20
CA PHE A 13 4.22 3.67 -3.30
C PHE A 13 2.84 4.35 -3.30
N LEU A 14 2.21 4.49 -4.47
CA LEU A 14 0.85 5.04 -4.56
C LEU A 14 -0.19 4.15 -3.87
N LEU A 15 -0.09 2.83 -4.03
CA LEU A 15 -0.98 1.86 -3.38
C LEU A 15 -0.79 1.85 -1.86
N ALA A 16 0.46 1.82 -1.39
CA ALA A 16 0.76 1.87 0.03
C ALA A 16 0.34 3.21 0.66
N GLY A 17 0.68 4.34 0.02
CA GLY A 17 0.39 5.68 0.51
C GLY A 17 -1.12 5.99 0.58
N GLY A 18 -1.91 5.47 -0.36
CA GLY A 18 -3.37 5.56 -0.31
C GLY A 18 -3.95 4.82 0.90
N ALA A 19 -3.45 3.63 1.20
CA ALA A 19 -3.89 2.82 2.34
C ALA A 19 -3.49 3.41 3.71
N THR A 20 -2.39 4.16 3.77
CA THR A 20 -1.85 4.79 5.00
C THR A 20 -2.25 6.26 5.18
N SER A 21 -3.27 6.75 4.49
CA SER A 21 -3.74 8.12 4.70
C SER A 21 -4.24 8.32 6.13
N ILE A 22 -3.78 9.38 6.81
CA ILE A 22 -4.16 9.74 8.20
C ILE A 22 -5.67 9.60 8.45
N PRO A 23 -6.58 10.18 7.63
CA PRO A 23 -8.01 10.04 7.86
C PRO A 23 -8.53 8.60 7.69
N ALA A 24 -7.97 7.81 6.75
CA ALA A 24 -8.35 6.42 6.54
C ALA A 24 -7.93 5.54 7.73
N MET A 25 -6.72 5.75 8.28
CA MET A 25 -6.27 5.03 9.48
C MET A 25 -7.09 5.38 10.71
N ILE A 26 -7.47 6.65 10.89
CA ILE A 26 -8.34 7.07 12.00
C ILE A 26 -9.70 6.37 11.91
N ALA A 27 -10.29 6.27 10.72
CA ALA A 27 -11.58 5.61 10.52
C ALA A 27 -11.54 4.10 10.86
N VAL A 28 -10.46 3.40 10.46
CA VAL A 28 -10.30 1.98 10.79
C VAL A 28 -10.01 1.79 12.28
N PHE A 29 -9.15 2.62 12.89
CA PHE A 29 -8.82 2.52 14.31
C PHE A 29 -10.01 2.85 15.23
N ALA A 30 -10.88 3.78 14.81
CA ALA A 30 -12.11 4.10 15.53
C ALA A 30 -13.16 2.98 15.44
N LEU A 31 -13.12 2.15 14.40
CA LEU A 31 -14.11 1.09 14.14
C LEU A 31 -13.63 -0.33 14.53
N ALA A 32 -12.32 -0.56 14.56
CA ALA A 32 -11.76 -1.91 14.66
C ALA A 32 -10.85 -2.10 15.89
N ARG A 33 -11.02 -3.26 16.52
CA ARG A 33 -10.16 -3.77 17.62
C ARG A 33 -8.71 -3.93 17.13
N TRP A 34 -7.73 -3.49 17.92
CA TRP A 34 -6.26 -3.47 17.65
C TRP A 34 -5.71 -4.56 16.70
N PRO A 35 -6.01 -5.87 16.89
CA PRO A 35 -5.51 -6.92 15.99
C PRO A 35 -6.00 -6.78 14.54
N VAL A 36 -7.24 -6.32 14.31
CA VAL A 36 -7.81 -6.13 12.96
C VAL A 36 -7.11 -4.99 12.24
N PHE A 37 -6.71 -3.95 12.96
CA PHE A 37 -5.94 -2.83 12.41
C PHE A 37 -4.55 -3.30 11.94
N LEU A 38 -3.87 -4.15 12.71
CA LEU A 38 -2.60 -4.73 12.29
C LEU A 38 -2.75 -5.60 11.04
N THR A 39 -3.80 -6.42 10.97
CA THR A 39 -4.05 -7.24 9.78
C THR A 39 -4.33 -6.37 8.56
N TYR A 40 -5.08 -5.28 8.71
CA TYR A 40 -5.33 -4.32 7.64
C TYR A 40 -4.03 -3.69 7.11
N ILE A 41 -3.15 -3.19 8.00
CA ILE A 41 -1.86 -2.64 7.59
C ILE A 41 -1.00 -3.71 6.90
N GLY A 42 -0.90 -4.90 7.48
CA GLY A 42 -0.14 -6.01 6.88
C GLY A 42 -0.65 -6.36 5.48
N PHE A 43 -1.97 -6.41 5.30
CA PHE A 43 -2.59 -6.72 4.02
C PHE A 43 -2.34 -5.62 2.97
N ALA A 44 -2.46 -4.35 3.35
CA ALA A 44 -2.16 -3.23 2.47
C ALA A 44 -0.69 -3.22 2.01
N LEU A 45 0.24 -3.48 2.93
CA LEU A 45 1.67 -3.51 2.66
C LEU A 45 2.04 -4.66 1.72
N ILE A 46 1.58 -5.88 2.04
CA ILE A 46 1.81 -7.06 1.20
C ILE A 46 1.16 -6.88 -0.19
N GLY A 47 -0.08 -6.38 -0.25
CA GLY A 47 -0.80 -6.12 -1.49
C GLY A 47 -0.09 -5.11 -2.39
N SER A 48 0.40 -4.00 -1.82
CA SER A 48 1.12 -2.96 -2.56
C SER A 48 2.44 -3.47 -3.15
N VAL A 49 3.19 -4.28 -2.40
CA VAL A 49 4.46 -4.87 -2.84
C VAL A 49 4.22 -5.90 -3.93
N LEU A 50 3.27 -6.82 -3.73
CA LEU A 50 2.91 -7.82 -4.73
C LEU A 50 2.40 -7.17 -6.02
N ALA A 51 1.58 -6.12 -5.93
CA ALA A 51 1.10 -5.38 -7.08
C ALA A 51 2.25 -4.68 -7.83
N GLY A 52 3.17 -4.02 -7.12
CA GLY A 52 4.33 -3.38 -7.73
C GLY A 52 5.29 -4.36 -8.40
N LEU A 53 5.53 -5.52 -7.77
CA LEU A 53 6.34 -6.60 -8.35
C LEU A 53 5.65 -7.20 -9.58
N SER A 54 4.35 -7.46 -9.51
CA SER A 54 3.56 -7.97 -10.64
C SER A 54 3.56 -6.98 -11.79
N PHE A 55 3.43 -5.69 -11.49
CA PHE A 55 3.49 -4.63 -12.50
C PHE A 55 4.87 -4.57 -13.17
N SER A 56 5.97 -4.64 -12.40
CA SER A 56 7.33 -4.73 -12.96
C SER A 56 7.62 -6.03 -13.72
N ALA A 57 6.84 -7.10 -13.48
CA ALA A 57 7.00 -8.37 -14.18
C ALA A 57 6.16 -8.45 -15.48
N LEU A 58 5.04 -7.74 -15.54
CA LEU A 58 4.12 -7.72 -16.68
C LEU A 58 4.41 -6.59 -17.68
N VAL A 59 5.04 -5.50 -17.23
CA VAL A 59 5.42 -4.30 -18.00
C VAL A 59 6.93 -4.21 -18.10
#